data_AF-A0A920EWC9-F1
#
_entry.id   AF-A0A920EWC9-F1
#
_cell.length_a   1.000
_cell.length_b   1.000
_cell.length_c   1.000
_cell.angle_alpha   90.00
_cell.angle_beta   90.00
_cell.angle_gamma   90.00
#
_symmetry.space_group_name_H-M   'P 1'
#
loop_
_entity.id
_entity.type
_entity.pdbx_description
1 polymer ?
#
loop_
_entity_poly.entity_id
_entity_poly.type
_entity_poly.pdbx_seq_one_letter_code
_entity_poly.pdbx_strand_id
1 'polypeptide(L)'
;MVCLFMVLNYLYWINYNHSSFWWGVAASFKSNSEIFRDLAPINYKAFLPGFSLDSYFAIFENDFGRSMLNTFFVSITSVAGGLLINSMAGFAFAQFRFKGDNIIFGFVLLSFAVPADAIAIPLFKMMRQIGWFDTFMH
;
A
#
# COMPACT_ATOMS: atom_id res chain seq x y z
N MET A 1 -13.02 -24.95 22.79
CA MET A 1 -12.31 -25.53 21.64
C MET A 1 -12.12 -24.52 20.50
N VAL A 2 -13.15 -23.77 20.08
CA VAL A 2 -13.07 -22.75 19.01
C VAL A 2 -12.14 -21.57 19.34
N CYS A 3 -12.19 -21.01 20.56
CA CYS A 3 -11.28 -19.93 20.96
C CYS A 3 -9.81 -20.35 20.98
N LEU A 4 -9.51 -21.60 21.40
CA LEU A 4 -8.14 -22.12 21.42
C LEU A 4 -7.60 -22.25 20.00
N PHE A 5 -8.43 -22.72 19.05
CA PHE A 5 -8.07 -22.82 17.64
C PHE A 5 -7.84 -21.44 16.99
N MET A 6 -8.68 -20.45 17.29
CA MET A 6 -8.48 -19.06 16.82
C MET A 6 -7.19 -18.45 17.37
N VAL A 7 -6.90 -18.61 18.67
CA VAL A 7 -5.69 -18.07 19.29
C VAL A 7 -4.44 -18.75 18.73
N LEU A 8 -4.45 -20.07 18.53
CA LEU A 8 -3.33 -20.80 17.94
C LEU A 8 -3.10 -20.39 16.47
N ASN A 9 -4.16 -20.21 15.68
CA ASN A 9 -4.03 -19.77 14.29
C ASN A 9 -3.53 -18.32 14.21
N TYR A 10 -3.98 -17.45 15.10
CA TYR A 10 -3.52 -16.06 15.20
C TYR A 10 -2.04 -15.96 15.62
N LEU A 11 -1.61 -16.78 16.59
CA LEU A 11 -0.19 -16.88 16.98
C LEU A 11 0.68 -17.44 15.84
N TYR A 12 0.17 -18.41 15.08
CA TYR A 12 0.84 -18.94 13.89
C TYR A 12 0.98 -17.88 12.80
N TRP A 13 -0.08 -17.08 12.61
CA TRP A 13 -0.12 -15.99 11.63
C TRP A 13 0.85 -14.86 11.98
N ILE A 14 0.97 -14.48 13.26
CA ILE A 14 1.95 -13.49 13.74
C ILE A 14 3.38 -13.96 13.43
N ASN A 15 3.73 -15.20 13.78
CA ASN A 15 5.07 -15.73 13.56
C ASN A 15 5.45 -15.78 12.08
N TYR A 16 4.50 -16.10 11.19
CA TYR A 16 4.75 -16.14 9.75
C TYR A 16 4.91 -14.74 9.15
N ASN A 17 4.17 -13.74 9.64
CA ASN A 17 4.24 -12.36 9.12
C ASN A 17 5.61 -11.72 9.37
N HIS A 18 6.26 -12.03 10.49
CA HIS A 18 7.61 -11.55 10.76
C HIS A 18 8.64 -12.08 9.74
N SER A 19 8.48 -13.33 9.28
CA SER A 19 9.41 -13.93 8.31
C SER A 19 9.44 -13.17 6.97
N SER A 20 8.27 -12.73 6.48
CA SER A 20 8.17 -11.93 5.25
C SER A 20 8.83 -10.56 5.37
N PHE A 21 8.71 -9.92 6.54
CA PHE A 21 9.37 -8.64 6.81
C PHE A 21 10.90 -8.79 6.87
N TRP A 22 11.39 -9.77 7.64
CA TRP A 22 12.83 -10.03 7.78
C TRP A 22 13.48 -10.38 6.45
N TRP A 23 12.78 -11.12 5.58
CA TRP A 23 13.24 -11.40 4.23
C TRP A 23 13.40 -10.12 3.40
N GLY A 24 12.44 -9.19 3.44
CA GLY A 24 12.55 -7.91 2.74
C GLY A 24 13.75 -7.06 3.20
N VAL A 25 14.01 -7.04 4.51
CA VAL A 25 15.19 -6.36 5.08
C VAL A 25 16.48 -7.04 4.62
N ALA A 26 16.58 -8.36 4.72
CA ALA A 26 17.76 -9.11 4.29
C ALA A 26 18.03 -8.97 2.78
N ALA A 27 16.97 -8.94 1.97
CA ALA A 27 17.05 -8.77 0.52
C ALA A 27 17.49 -7.35 0.11
N SER A 28 17.19 -6.33 0.92
CA SER A 28 17.59 -4.95 0.63
C SER A 28 19.11 -4.75 0.61
N PHE A 29 19.87 -5.62 1.30
CA PHE A 29 21.34 -5.62 1.33
C PHE A 29 21.98 -6.54 0.26
N LYS A 30 21.22 -7.07 -0.68
CA LYS A 30 21.73 -7.90 -1.77
C LYS A 30 21.90 -7.08 -3.06
N SER A 31 22.97 -7.35 -3.79
CA SER A 31 23.13 -6.82 -5.16
C SER A 31 22.10 -7.47 -6.11
N ASN A 32 21.66 -6.76 -7.15
CA ASN A 32 20.76 -7.32 -8.17
C ASN A 32 21.24 -8.68 -8.70
N SER A 33 22.55 -8.81 -8.90
CA SER A 33 23.18 -10.06 -9.37
C SER A 33 23.08 -11.22 -8.35
N GLU A 34 23.15 -10.92 -7.05
CA GLU A 34 23.02 -11.91 -5.97
C GLU A 34 21.57 -12.36 -5.79
N ILE A 35 20.61 -11.45 -5.95
CA ILE A 35 19.19 -11.75 -5.88
C ILE A 35 18.80 -12.77 -6.97
N PHE A 36 19.14 -12.49 -8.24
CA PHE A 36 18.82 -13.41 -9.34
C PHE A 36 19.57 -14.75 -9.25
N ARG A 37 20.77 -14.77 -8.66
CA ARG A 37 21.57 -15.99 -8.46
C ARG A 37 21.06 -16.86 -7.32
N ASP A 38 20.59 -16.26 -6.22
CA ASP A 38 20.08 -16.99 -5.04
C ASP A 38 18.61 -17.44 -5.19
N LEU A 39 17.87 -16.86 -6.13
CA LEU A 39 16.48 -17.22 -6.46
C LEU A 39 16.39 -18.47 -7.36
N ALA A 40 17.45 -18.83 -8.09
CA ALA A 40 17.45 -19.93 -9.05
C ALA A 40 18.68 -20.84 -8.86
N PRO A 41 18.60 -21.94 -8.09
CA PRO A 41 17.46 -22.50 -7.34
C PRO A 41 17.23 -21.82 -5.98
N ILE A 42 15.99 -21.88 -5.45
CA ILE A 42 15.62 -21.35 -4.12
C ILE A 42 16.54 -21.96 -3.06
N ASN A 43 17.53 -21.18 -2.63
CA ASN A 43 18.53 -21.62 -1.67
C ASN A 43 18.23 -21.00 -0.29
N TYR A 44 18.57 -21.69 0.80
CA TYR A 44 18.43 -21.15 2.16
C TYR A 44 19.24 -19.84 2.35
N LYS A 45 20.25 -19.62 1.49
CA LYS A 45 21.01 -18.37 1.38
C LYS A 45 20.17 -17.17 0.95
N ALA A 46 19.00 -17.36 0.34
CA ALA A 46 18.04 -16.31 0.03
C ALA A 46 17.58 -15.53 1.28
N PHE A 47 17.58 -16.18 2.46
CA PHE A 47 17.18 -15.59 3.74
C PHE A 47 18.33 -14.96 4.53
N LEU A 48 19.59 -15.11 4.08
CA LEU A 48 20.74 -14.45 4.69
C LEU A 48 20.92 -13.04 4.11
N PRO A 49 21.27 -12.04 4.94
CA PRO A 49 21.56 -10.69 4.44
C PRO A 49 22.78 -10.71 3.51
N GLY A 50 22.69 -10.01 2.37
CA GLY A 50 23.85 -9.72 1.54
C GLY A 50 24.78 -8.71 2.20
N PHE A 51 25.99 -8.54 1.66
CA PHE A 51 26.97 -7.56 2.15
C PHE A 51 27.14 -6.36 1.19
N SER A 52 26.23 -6.19 0.24
CA SER A 52 26.37 -5.21 -0.84
C SER A 52 25.45 -3.99 -0.64
N LEU A 53 26.02 -2.79 -0.75
CA LEU A 53 25.27 -1.52 -0.73
C LEU A 53 25.03 -0.94 -2.12
N ASP A 54 25.49 -1.61 -3.18
CA ASP A 54 25.40 -1.13 -4.57
C ASP A 54 23.94 -0.85 -4.99
N SER A 55 22.99 -1.65 -4.50
CA SER A 55 21.56 -1.46 -4.75
C SER A 55 21.04 -0.13 -4.20
N TYR A 56 21.57 0.35 -3.06
CA TYR A 56 21.20 1.65 -2.51
C TYR A 56 21.73 2.80 -3.35
N PHE A 57 22.98 2.73 -3.82
CA PHE A 57 23.56 3.76 -4.69
C PHE A 57 22.85 3.81 -6.05
N ALA A 58 22.52 2.67 -6.65
CA ALA A 58 21.80 2.58 -7.92
C ALA A 58 20.39 3.21 -7.88
N ILE A 59 19.73 3.20 -6.72
CA ILE A 59 18.40 3.83 -6.56
C ILE A 59 18.52 5.35 -6.65
N PHE A 60 19.56 5.96 -6.06
CA PHE A 60 19.75 7.41 -6.12
C PHE A 60 20.12 7.93 -7.51
N GLU A 61 20.66 7.08 -8.39
CA GLU A 61 20.93 7.43 -9.81
C GLU A 61 19.65 7.54 -10.67
N ASN A 62 18.56 6.87 -10.27
CA ASN A 62 17.31 6.78 -11.05
C ASN A 62 16.24 7.79 -10.61
N ASP A 63 16.62 9.02 -10.27
CA ASP A 63 15.68 10.09 -9.87
C ASP A 63 14.74 9.71 -8.70
N PHE A 64 15.15 8.76 -7.86
CA PHE A 64 14.34 8.26 -6.74
C PHE A 64 13.93 9.38 -5.78
N GLY A 65 14.80 10.38 -5.58
CA GLY A 65 14.48 11.56 -4.78
C GLY A 65 13.24 12.32 -5.27
N ARG A 66 13.08 12.48 -6.60
CA ARG A 66 11.89 13.11 -7.19
C ARG A 66 10.65 12.24 -7.00
N SER A 67 10.76 10.93 -7.25
CA SER A 67 9.65 9.98 -7.06
C SER A 67 9.18 9.93 -5.60
N MET A 68 10.10 10.03 -4.65
CA MET A 68 9.81 10.08 -3.23
C MET A 68 9.12 11.39 -2.83
N LEU A 69 9.59 12.54 -3.34
CA LEU A 69 8.93 13.83 -3.13
C LEU A 69 7.53 13.89 -3.74
N ASN A 70 7.34 13.34 -4.94
CA ASN A 70 6.03 13.26 -5.59
C ASN A 70 5.05 12.45 -4.74
N THR A 71 5.48 11.28 -4.26
CA THR A 71 4.65 10.43 -3.39
C THR A 71 4.32 11.15 -2.08
N PHE A 72 5.29 11.83 -1.48
CA PHE A 72 5.10 12.58 -0.25
C PHE A 72 4.09 13.72 -0.43
N PHE A 73 4.23 14.51 -1.50
CA PHE A 73 3.32 15.60 -1.84
C PHE A 73 1.89 15.09 -2.06
N VAL A 74 1.72 14.08 -2.93
CA VAL A 74 0.41 13.48 -3.22
C VAL A 74 -0.22 12.89 -1.96
N SER A 75 0.56 12.20 -1.13
CA SER A 75 0.07 11.61 0.12
C SER A 75 -0.39 12.69 1.11
N ILE A 76 0.39 13.76 1.31
CA ILE A 76 0.00 14.84 2.22
C ILE A 76 -1.24 15.56 1.72
N THR A 77 -1.29 15.93 0.44
CA THR A 77 -2.43 16.66 -0.12
C THR A 77 -3.70 15.82 -0.06
N SER A 78 -3.62 14.52 -0.38
CA SER A 78 -4.77 13.61 -0.31
C SER A 78 -5.24 13.38 1.13
N VAL A 79 -4.33 13.19 2.09
CA VAL A 79 -4.67 13.04 3.51
C VAL A 79 -5.28 14.32 4.07
N ALA A 80 -4.69 15.48 3.80
CA ALA A 80 -5.18 16.76 4.29
C ALA A 80 -6.57 17.09 3.71
N GLY A 81 -6.74 16.94 2.39
CA GLY A 81 -8.02 17.15 1.73
C GLY A 81 -9.09 16.16 2.21
N GLY A 82 -8.71 14.88 2.33
CA GLY A 82 -9.56 13.84 2.86
C GLY A 82 -9.97 14.12 4.31
N LEU A 83 -9.05 14.52 5.18
CA LEU A 83 -9.33 14.82 6.57
C LEU A 83 -10.32 15.97 6.70
N LEU A 84 -10.13 17.06 5.97
CA LEU A 84 -11.06 18.19 5.99
C LEU A 84 -12.48 17.77 5.61
N ILE A 85 -12.62 17.07 4.48
CA ILE A 85 -13.93 16.64 3.97
C ILE A 85 -14.56 15.58 4.90
N ASN A 86 -13.80 14.58 5.32
CA ASN A 86 -14.28 13.49 6.17
C ASN A 86 -14.66 13.98 7.57
N SER A 87 -13.90 14.91 8.16
CA SER A 87 -14.23 15.52 9.44
C SER A 87 -15.51 16.34 9.36
N MET A 88 -15.70 17.13 8.29
CA MET A 88 -16.94 17.88 8.07
C MET A 88 -18.15 16.97 7.86
N ALA A 89 -18.00 15.92 7.04
CA ALA A 89 -19.05 14.94 6.81
C ALA A 89 -19.41 14.17 8.09
N GLY A 90 -18.40 13.71 8.85
CA GLY A 90 -18.58 13.06 10.13
C GLY A 90 -19.27 13.96 11.16
N PHE A 91 -18.89 15.23 11.23
CA PHE A 91 -19.56 16.22 12.08
C PHE A 91 -21.03 16.43 11.67
N ALA A 92 -21.30 16.49 10.36
CA ALA A 92 -22.65 16.63 9.84
C ALA A 92 -23.55 15.46 10.27
N PHE A 93 -23.08 14.22 10.13
CA PHE A 93 -23.82 13.03 10.56
C PHE A 93 -23.95 12.91 12.09
N ALA A 94 -22.98 13.41 12.86
CA ALA A 94 -23.01 13.34 14.30
C ALA A 94 -23.99 14.35 14.93
N GLN A 95 -24.00 15.60 14.43
CA GLN A 95 -24.73 16.70 15.07
C GLN A 95 -26.04 17.08 14.39
N PHE A 96 -26.18 16.86 13.08
CA PHE A 96 -27.40 17.23 12.36
C PHE A 96 -28.25 16.01 12.03
N ARG A 97 -29.56 16.10 12.32
CA ARG A 97 -30.55 15.12 11.89
C ARG A 97 -31.34 15.71 10.74
N PHE A 98 -31.07 15.24 9.52
CA PHE A 98 -31.74 15.68 8.30
C PHE A 98 -32.51 14.52 7.67
N LYS A 99 -33.54 14.84 6.88
CA LYS A 99 -34.41 13.82 6.27
C LYS A 99 -33.62 13.01 5.24
N GLY A 100 -33.38 11.73 5.52
CA GLY A 100 -32.65 10.79 4.65
C GLY A 100 -31.22 10.47 5.09
N ASP A 101 -30.79 10.92 6.28
CA ASP A 101 -29.48 10.61 6.89
C ASP A 101 -29.12 9.11 6.86
N ASN A 102 -30.06 8.24 7.22
CA ASN A 102 -29.86 6.78 7.21
C ASN A 102 -29.62 6.22 5.80
N ILE A 103 -30.23 6.82 4.77
CA ILE A 103 -30.05 6.37 3.37
C ILE A 103 -28.65 6.73 2.89
N ILE A 104 -28.22 7.97 3.14
CA ILE A 104 -26.86 8.42 2.75
C ILE A 104 -25.81 7.62 3.51
N PHE A 105 -26.01 7.37 4.81
CA PHE A 105 -25.12 6.54 5.60
C PHE A 105 -25.02 5.11 5.03
N GLY A 106 -26.14 4.53 4.60
CA GLY A 106 -26.17 3.24 3.90
C GLY A 106 -25.32 3.23 2.62
N PHE A 107 -25.41 4.28 1.80
CA PHE A 107 -24.55 4.41 0.60
C PHE A 107 -23.07 4.53 0.93
N VAL A 108 -22.71 5.26 2.00
CA VAL A 108 -21.32 5.34 2.46
C VAL A 108 -20.80 3.95 2.83
N LEU A 109 -21.57 3.17 3.58
CA LEU A 109 -21.18 1.79 3.92
C LEU A 109 -21.05 0.89 2.69
N LEU A 110 -21.98 1.00 1.73
CA LEU A 110 -21.92 0.25 0.48
C LEU A 110 -20.69 0.60 -0.36
N SER A 111 -20.24 1.86 -0.33
CA SER A 111 -19.03 2.27 -1.05
C SER A 111 -17.76 1.57 -0.56
N PHE A 112 -17.66 1.28 0.74
CA PHE A 112 -16.55 0.53 1.32
C PHE A 112 -16.59 -0.96 1.01
N ALA A 113 -17.76 -1.51 0.66
CA ALA A 113 -17.91 -2.91 0.29
C ALA A 113 -17.35 -3.21 -1.12
N VAL A 114 -17.11 -2.18 -1.94
CA VAL A 114 -16.56 -2.34 -3.28
C VAL A 114 -15.05 -2.65 -3.17
N PRO A 115 -14.59 -3.81 -3.67
CA PRO A 115 -13.18 -4.17 -3.59
C PRO A 115 -12.33 -3.27 -4.50
N ALA A 116 -11.12 -2.94 -4.04
CA ALA A 116 -10.20 -2.06 -4.76
C ALA A 116 -9.88 -2.55 -6.19
N ASP A 117 -9.79 -3.87 -6.37
CA ASP A 117 -9.49 -4.50 -7.67
C ASP A 117 -10.56 -4.20 -8.73
N ALA A 118 -11.83 -4.08 -8.33
CA ALA A 118 -12.92 -3.73 -9.25
C ALA A 118 -12.87 -2.26 -9.70
N ILE A 119 -12.24 -1.39 -8.91
CA ILE A 119 -12.14 0.05 -9.17
C ILE A 119 -10.89 0.38 -10.01
N ALA A 120 -9.84 -0.44 -9.95
CA ALA A 120 -8.56 -0.19 -10.63
C ALA A 120 -8.71 -0.05 -12.16
N ILE A 121 -9.41 -1.00 -12.80
CA ILE A 121 -9.64 -1.00 -14.27
C ILE A 121 -10.38 0.28 -14.74
N PRO A 122 -11.54 0.65 -14.16
CA PRO A 122 -12.24 1.86 -14.59
C PRO A 122 -11.44 3.12 -14.30
N LEU A 123 -10.71 3.19 -13.18
CA LEU A 123 -9.86 4.34 -12.86
C LEU A 123 -8.77 4.54 -13.92
N PHE A 124 -8.10 3.47 -14.34
CA PHE A 124 -7.11 3.52 -15.42
C PHE A 124 -7.71 4.02 -16.73
N LYS A 125 -8.91 3.52 -17.10
CA LYS A 125 -9.61 3.98 -18.31
C LYS A 125 -9.94 5.46 -18.24
N MET A 126 -10.39 5.94 -17.08
CA MET A 126 -10.69 7.35 -16.84
C MET A 126 -9.45 8.23 -16.96
N MET A 127 -8.34 7.84 -16.32
CA MET A 127 -7.06 8.57 -16.41
C MET A 127 -6.54 8.66 -17.84
N ARG A 128 -6.69 7.57 -18.63
CA ARG A 128 -6.34 7.56 -20.05
C ARG A 128 -7.23 8.49 -20.89
N GLN A 129 -8.53 8.55 -20.60
CA GLN A 129 -9.46 9.46 -21.29
C GLN A 129 -9.20 10.93 -20.97
N ILE A 130 -8.78 11.22 -19.74
CA ILE A 130 -8.43 12.58 -19.29
C ILE A 130 -7.03 13.00 -19.80
N GLY A 131 -6.25 12.07 -20.36
CA GLY A 131 -4.92 12.35 -20.91
C GLY A 131 -3.85 12.56 -19.84
N TRP A 132 -4.11 12.19 -18.59
CA TRP A 132 -3.18 12.35 -17.46
C TRP A 132 -2.18 11.20 -17.32
N PHE A 133 -2.28 10.20 -18.19
CA PHE A 133 -1.43 9.01 -18.11
C PHE A 133 0.05 9.31 -18.40
N ASP A 134 0.35 10.37 -19.17
CA ASP A 134 1.71 10.71 -19.62
C ASP A 134 2.30 11.97 -18.96
N THR A 135 1.62 12.60 -18.00
CA THR A 135 2.05 13.92 -17.49
C THR A 135 3.22 13.88 -16.50
N PHE A 136 3.56 12.71 -15.95
CA PHE A 136 4.56 12.58 -14.86
C PHE A 136 5.68 11.55 -15.11
N MET A 137 5.75 10.93 -16.30
CA MET A 137 6.82 10.02 -16.70
C MET A 137 7.58 10.55 -17.93
N HIS A 138 8.02 11.80 -17.87
CA HIS A 138 9.02 12.37 -18.79
C HIS A 138 10.03 13.22 -18.03
#